data_AF-A0A956QP67-F1
#
_entry.id   AF-A0A956QP67-F1
#
_cell.length_a   1.000
_cell.length_b   1.000
_cell.length_c   1.000
_cell.angle_alpha   90.00
_cell.angle_beta   90.00
_cell.angle_gamma   90.00
#
_symmetry.space_group_name_H-M   'P 1'
#
loop_
_entity.id
_entity.type
_entity.pdbx_description
1 polymer ?
#
loop_
_entity_poly.entity_id
_entity_poly.type
_entity_poly.pdbx_seq_one_letter_code
_entity_poly.pdbx_strand_id
1 'polypeptide(L)'
;AERVAALDVLIALGTHQPMSDEAIQRRLGTTAEEMAGRYAAVRVFNHHWEDPATFRTLGVIPSAEIEHLSRGLLSMDVPVTVNKLVFDYDQLIVCGPVFPHEVVGFSGGNKYFFPGISGPEVINFTHWLGALITSYEIIGAGYTPVRAVIDRAAAMIDVPKLCVSPVVKGHDLAGLYVGTPQESWEAASALSAQVHVIYVEKPFRQVLSVMPT
;
A
#
# COMPACT_ATOMS: atom_id res chain seq x y z
N ALA A 1 -7.06 -30.63 0.68
CA ALA A 1 -7.52 -30.26 -0.67
C ALA A 1 -6.66 -29.10 -1.15
N GLU A 2 -5.79 -29.36 -2.12
CA GLU A 2 -5.02 -28.34 -2.85
C GLU A 2 -5.98 -27.55 -3.74
N ARG A 3 -6.63 -26.53 -3.17
CA ARG A 3 -7.65 -25.74 -3.86
C ARG A 3 -7.06 -24.70 -4.82
N VAL A 4 -5.73 -24.51 -4.81
CA VAL A 4 -4.98 -23.55 -5.61
C VAL A 4 -3.66 -24.18 -6.07
N ALA A 5 -3.18 -23.81 -7.26
CA ALA A 5 -1.92 -24.33 -7.81
C ALA A 5 -0.69 -23.72 -7.13
N ALA A 6 -0.78 -22.47 -6.69
CA ALA A 6 0.24 -21.77 -5.91
C ALA A 6 -0.43 -20.78 -4.95
N LEU A 7 0.19 -20.58 -3.78
CA LEU A 7 -0.17 -19.52 -2.83
C LEU A 7 1.12 -18.97 -2.24
N ASP A 8 1.50 -17.78 -2.68
CA ASP A 8 2.74 -17.14 -2.28
C ASP A 8 2.47 -15.74 -1.70
N VAL A 9 3.43 -15.25 -0.93
CA VAL A 9 3.35 -13.96 -0.23
C VAL A 9 4.44 -13.04 -0.75
N LEU A 10 4.07 -11.87 -1.27
CA LEU A 10 5.02 -10.80 -1.58
C LEU A 10 4.88 -9.68 -0.53
N ILE A 11 5.95 -9.42 0.20
CA ILE A 11 5.99 -8.39 1.24
C ILE A 11 6.19 -7.03 0.57
N ALA A 12 5.15 -6.19 0.64
CA ALA A 12 5.13 -4.85 0.07
C ALA A 12 5.95 -3.86 0.91
N LEU A 13 7.27 -3.85 0.72
CA LEU A 13 8.22 -3.06 1.50
C LEU A 13 8.31 -1.59 1.09
N GLY A 14 7.88 -1.22 -0.12
CA GLY A 14 8.29 0.04 -0.71
C GLY A 14 9.82 0.15 -0.67
N THR A 15 10.37 1.20 -0.06
CA THR A 15 11.82 1.41 0.07
C THR A 15 12.43 0.84 1.36
N HIS A 16 11.68 0.07 2.15
CA HIS A 16 12.16 -0.46 3.42
C HIS A 16 13.18 -1.59 3.24
N GLN A 17 13.94 -1.88 4.29
CA GLN A 17 14.87 -2.99 4.32
C GLN A 17 14.14 -4.34 4.20
N PRO A 18 14.73 -5.34 3.52
CA PRO A 18 14.21 -6.71 3.50
C PRO A 18 14.01 -7.26 4.92
N MET A 19 12.91 -7.98 5.13
CA MET A 19 12.64 -8.65 6.39
C MET A 19 13.46 -9.94 6.49
N SER A 20 14.02 -10.21 7.68
CA SER A 20 14.60 -11.52 8.01
C SER A 20 13.52 -12.59 8.15
N ASP A 21 13.91 -13.86 8.02
CA ASP A 21 12.98 -14.99 8.16
C ASP A 21 12.22 -14.97 9.51
N GLU A 22 12.91 -14.61 10.59
CA GLU A 22 12.31 -14.46 11.92
C GLU A 22 11.24 -13.36 11.97
N ALA A 23 11.50 -12.23 11.33
CA ALA A 23 10.54 -11.13 11.25
C ALA A 23 9.34 -11.50 10.37
N ILE A 24 9.57 -12.22 9.28
CA ILE A 24 8.53 -12.77 8.39
C ILE A 24 7.64 -13.73 9.16
N GLN A 25 8.22 -14.71 9.85
CA GLN A 25 7.51 -15.69 10.67
C GLN A 25 6.64 -15.01 11.73
N ARG A 26 7.21 -14.05 12.47
CA ARG A 26 6.46 -13.25 13.45
C ARG A 26 5.30 -12.49 12.80
N ARG A 27 5.51 -11.91 11.62
CA ARG A 27 4.49 -11.14 10.89
C ARG A 27 3.36 -12.01 10.37
N LEU A 28 3.67 -13.21 9.88
CA LEU A 28 2.69 -14.17 9.36
C LEU A 28 2.04 -14.99 10.47
N GLY A 29 2.55 -14.94 11.70
CA GLY A 29 2.04 -15.74 12.82
C GLY A 29 2.35 -17.22 12.65
N THR A 30 3.51 -17.55 12.07
CA THR A 30 3.96 -18.91 11.77
C THR A 30 5.29 -19.21 12.45
N THR A 31 5.61 -20.48 12.62
CA THR A 31 6.94 -20.96 13.06
C THR A 31 7.77 -21.48 11.89
N ALA A 32 9.09 -21.61 12.08
CA ALA A 32 9.97 -22.26 11.09
C ALA A 32 9.55 -23.70 10.77
N GLU A 33 9.07 -24.45 11.77
CA GLU A 33 8.56 -25.82 11.60
C GLU A 33 7.29 -25.84 10.72
N GLU A 34 6.36 -24.92 10.95
CA GLU A 34 5.16 -24.80 10.11
C GLU A 34 5.50 -24.40 8.68
N MET A 35 6.46 -23.48 8.49
CA MET A 35 6.93 -23.09 7.16
C MET A 35 7.64 -24.25 6.44
N ALA A 36 8.40 -25.08 7.15
CA ALA A 36 9.08 -26.25 6.56
C ALA A 36 8.15 -27.46 6.35
N GLY A 37 7.02 -27.52 7.07
CA GLY A 37 6.05 -28.61 7.01
C GLY A 37 4.74 -28.20 6.34
N ARG A 38 3.80 -27.71 7.16
CA ARG A 38 2.42 -27.40 6.73
C ARG A 38 2.36 -26.42 5.55
N TYR A 39 3.26 -25.45 5.50
CA TYR A 39 3.32 -24.39 4.49
C TYR A 39 4.54 -24.52 3.57
N ALA A 40 5.13 -25.71 3.44
CA ALA A 40 6.35 -25.93 2.64
C ALA A 40 6.26 -25.50 1.17
N ALA A 41 5.04 -25.48 0.62
CA ALA A 41 4.78 -25.02 -0.75
C ALA A 41 4.61 -23.49 -0.88
N VAL A 42 4.43 -22.76 0.24
CA VAL A 42 4.23 -21.30 0.25
C VAL A 42 5.59 -20.62 0.22
N ARG A 43 5.84 -19.84 -0.81
CA ARG A 43 7.04 -19.00 -0.93
C ARG A 43 6.72 -17.60 -0.40
N VAL A 44 7.68 -17.03 0.32
CA VAL A 44 7.60 -15.65 0.80
C VAL A 44 8.73 -14.84 0.18
N PHE A 45 8.37 -13.73 -0.46
CA PHE A 45 9.28 -12.87 -1.19
C PHE A 45 9.38 -11.51 -0.49
N ASN A 46 10.60 -11.02 -0.30
CA ASN A 46 10.82 -9.59 -0.06
C ASN A 46 10.73 -8.84 -1.39
N HIS A 47 10.12 -7.66 -1.36
CA HIS A 47 10.24 -6.71 -2.46
C HIS A 47 11.63 -6.05 -2.46
N HIS A 48 12.35 -6.14 -3.58
CA HIS A 48 13.68 -5.55 -3.74
C HIS A 48 13.60 -4.30 -4.64
N TRP A 49 13.36 -3.15 -4.03
CA TRP A 49 13.18 -1.88 -4.76
C TRP A 49 14.48 -1.40 -5.42
N GLU A 50 15.61 -1.84 -4.88
CA GLU A 50 16.96 -1.53 -5.32
C GLU A 50 17.42 -2.32 -6.55
N ASP A 51 16.73 -3.41 -6.90
CA ASP A 51 17.08 -4.27 -8.03
C ASP A 51 16.14 -4.04 -9.23
N PRO A 52 16.61 -3.33 -10.28
CA PRO A 52 15.84 -3.08 -11.50
C PRO A 52 15.36 -4.35 -12.20
N ALA A 53 16.07 -5.48 -12.05
CA ALA A 53 15.73 -6.73 -12.72
C ALA A 53 14.43 -7.36 -12.19
N THR A 54 13.94 -6.91 -11.03
CA THR A 54 12.68 -7.40 -10.44
C THR A 54 11.44 -6.74 -11.04
N PHE A 55 11.61 -5.70 -11.86
CA PHE A 55 10.51 -4.88 -12.36
C PHE A 55 10.09 -5.20 -13.78
N ARG A 56 8.79 -5.02 -14.05
CA ARG A 56 8.21 -4.92 -15.39
C ARG A 56 7.68 -3.50 -15.59
N THR A 57 7.98 -2.91 -16.74
CA THR A 57 7.37 -1.64 -17.15
C THR A 57 5.99 -1.90 -17.71
N LEU A 58 4.97 -1.21 -17.18
CA LEU A 58 3.58 -1.31 -17.63
C LEU A 58 3.24 -0.24 -18.68
N GLY A 59 3.97 0.86 -18.70
CA GLY A 59 3.78 1.98 -19.60
C GLY A 59 4.14 3.30 -18.93
N VAL A 60 3.54 4.38 -19.42
CA VAL A 60 3.76 5.76 -18.94
C VAL A 60 2.40 6.42 -18.72
N ILE A 61 2.24 7.12 -17.60
CA ILE A 61 1.13 8.07 -17.40
C ILE A 61 1.62 9.41 -17.98
N PRO A 62 0.98 9.94 -19.05
CA PRO A 62 1.48 11.11 -19.75
C PRO A 62 1.31 12.39 -18.93
N SER A 63 2.17 13.38 -19.19
CA SER A 63 2.23 14.68 -18.51
C SER A 63 0.87 15.36 -18.38
N ALA A 64 0.06 15.36 -19.44
CA ALA A 64 -1.27 15.97 -19.43
C ALA A 64 -2.25 15.26 -18.46
N GLU A 65 -2.16 13.93 -18.35
CA GLU A 65 -2.96 13.17 -17.39
C GLU A 65 -2.47 13.42 -15.96
N ILE A 66 -1.15 13.48 -15.75
CA ILE A 66 -0.54 13.83 -14.47
C ILE A 66 -0.92 15.24 -14.02
N GLU A 67 -0.94 16.22 -14.92
CA GLU A 67 -1.40 17.58 -14.63
C GLU A 67 -2.86 17.59 -14.16
N HIS A 68 -3.72 16.82 -14.81
CA HIS A 68 -5.11 16.67 -14.39
C HIS A 68 -5.23 16.01 -13.00
N LEU A 69 -4.58 14.86 -12.80
CA LEU A 69 -4.64 14.09 -11.56
C LEU A 69 -4.03 14.85 -10.37
N SER A 70 -2.94 15.58 -10.61
CA SER A 70 -2.25 16.39 -9.60
C SER A 70 -2.93 17.75 -9.35
N ARG A 71 -3.98 18.09 -10.10
CA ARG A 71 -4.67 19.38 -10.07
C ARG A 71 -3.73 20.56 -10.38
N GLY A 72 -2.85 20.37 -11.35
CA GLY A 72 -1.90 21.39 -11.84
C GLY A 72 -0.64 21.54 -10.99
N LEU A 73 -0.44 20.72 -9.95
CA LEU A 73 0.75 20.81 -9.10
C LEU A 73 2.00 20.27 -9.78
N LEU A 74 1.86 19.27 -10.66
CA LEU A 74 2.93 18.65 -11.42
C LEU A 74 2.48 18.34 -12.83
N SER A 75 3.36 18.52 -13.82
CA SER A 75 3.12 18.13 -15.21
C SER A 75 4.41 17.50 -15.74
N MET A 76 4.47 16.17 -15.72
CA MET A 76 5.57 15.37 -16.26
C MET A 76 5.09 13.95 -16.56
N ASP A 77 5.73 13.30 -17.53
CA ASP A 77 5.52 11.88 -17.77
C ASP A 77 6.01 11.04 -16.59
N VAL A 78 5.21 10.05 -16.17
CA VAL A 78 5.53 9.14 -15.07
C VAL A 78 5.55 7.71 -15.59
N PRO A 79 6.75 7.11 -15.77
CA PRO A 79 6.87 5.68 -16.05
C PRO A 79 6.30 4.86 -14.90
N VAL A 80 5.60 3.78 -15.24
CA VAL A 80 4.97 2.88 -14.25
C VAL A 80 5.67 1.53 -14.29
N THR A 81 6.38 1.22 -13.22
CA THR A 81 7.09 -0.03 -13.00
C THR A 81 6.55 -0.73 -11.76
N VAL A 82 6.34 -2.03 -11.83
CA VAL A 82 5.86 -2.86 -10.71
C VAL A 82 6.62 -4.18 -10.67
N ASN A 83 6.75 -4.77 -9.49
CA ASN A 83 7.41 -6.05 -9.32
C ASN A 83 6.76 -7.11 -10.22
N LYS A 84 7.55 -7.72 -11.10
CA LYS A 84 7.06 -8.58 -12.18
C LYS A 84 6.42 -9.88 -11.69
N LEU A 85 6.68 -10.29 -10.43
CA LEU A 85 6.10 -11.49 -9.83
C LEU A 85 4.57 -11.47 -9.87
N VAL A 86 3.93 -10.29 -9.82
CA VAL A 86 2.46 -10.21 -9.83
C VAL A 86 1.83 -10.78 -11.10
N PHE A 87 2.58 -10.90 -12.19
CA PHE A 87 2.10 -11.45 -13.46
C PHE A 87 2.24 -12.97 -13.57
N ASP A 88 2.86 -13.62 -12.58
CA ASP A 88 2.95 -15.08 -12.50
C ASP A 88 1.71 -15.70 -11.84
N TYR A 89 0.75 -14.88 -11.40
CA TYR A 89 -0.48 -15.28 -10.71
C TYR A 89 -1.72 -14.79 -11.45
N ASP A 90 -2.82 -15.53 -11.28
CA ASP A 90 -4.14 -15.21 -11.84
C ASP A 90 -5.02 -14.38 -10.90
N GLN A 91 -4.63 -14.24 -9.63
CA GLN A 91 -5.32 -13.46 -8.62
C GLN A 91 -4.33 -12.81 -7.64
N LEU A 92 -4.49 -11.51 -7.43
CA LEU A 92 -3.76 -10.76 -6.40
C LEU A 92 -4.67 -10.50 -5.20
N ILE A 93 -4.18 -10.76 -3.99
CA ILE A 93 -4.89 -10.47 -2.74
C ILE A 93 -4.05 -9.51 -1.90
N VAL A 94 -4.52 -8.28 -1.77
CA VAL A 94 -3.94 -7.29 -0.87
C VAL A 94 -4.48 -7.51 0.53
N CYS A 95 -3.61 -7.70 1.52
CA CYS A 95 -3.99 -7.76 2.92
C CYS A 95 -3.23 -6.70 3.71
N GLY A 96 -3.94 -5.69 4.23
CA GLY A 96 -3.25 -4.67 4.98
C GLY A 96 -4.13 -3.54 5.53
N PRO A 97 -3.74 -2.98 6.69
CA PRO A 97 -4.61 -2.08 7.44
C PRO A 97 -4.79 -0.70 6.79
N VAL A 98 -5.91 -0.05 7.13
CA VAL A 98 -6.25 1.31 6.70
C VAL A 98 -6.25 2.27 7.89
N PHE A 99 -5.34 3.24 7.88
CA PHE A 99 -5.12 4.26 8.92
C PHE A 99 -4.63 5.58 8.29
N PRO A 100 -4.77 6.74 8.99
CA PRO A 100 -4.28 8.02 8.48
C PRO A 100 -2.81 7.95 8.06
N HIS A 101 -2.49 8.44 6.87
CA HIS A 101 -1.17 8.35 6.26
C HIS A 101 -0.78 9.68 5.62
N GLU A 102 0.42 10.16 5.93
CA GLU A 102 0.92 11.50 5.65
C GLU A 102 1.12 11.81 4.16
N VAL A 103 1.37 10.79 3.33
CA VAL A 103 1.52 10.95 1.87
C VAL A 103 0.21 10.73 1.08
N VAL A 104 -0.68 9.85 1.53
CA VAL A 104 -1.79 9.34 0.68
C VAL A 104 -3.19 9.51 1.28
N GLY A 105 -3.31 10.24 2.38
CA GLY A 105 -4.58 10.42 3.09
C GLY A 105 -4.83 9.28 4.07
N PHE A 106 -5.22 8.14 3.54
CA PHE A 106 -5.31 6.88 4.28
C PHE A 106 -4.49 5.79 3.58
N SER A 107 -3.86 4.93 4.39
CA SER A 107 -3.14 3.75 3.91
C SER A 107 -4.07 2.71 3.26
N GLY A 108 -3.53 1.56 2.85
CA GLY A 108 -4.29 0.45 2.27
C GLY A 108 -4.75 0.63 0.82
N GLY A 109 -5.57 -0.32 0.35
CA GLY A 109 -5.97 -0.43 -1.05
C GLY A 109 -4.77 -0.52 -2.00
N ASN A 110 -4.81 0.24 -3.09
CA ASN A 110 -3.77 0.23 -4.13
C ASN A 110 -2.39 0.72 -3.66
N LYS A 111 -2.27 1.28 -2.45
CA LYS A 111 -0.98 1.63 -1.84
C LYS A 111 -0.01 0.45 -1.77
N TYR A 112 -0.56 -0.77 -1.63
CA TYR A 112 0.22 -2.00 -1.59
C TYR A 112 0.87 -2.37 -2.93
N PHE A 113 0.36 -1.82 -4.04
CA PHE A 113 1.03 -1.90 -5.34
C PHE A 113 1.98 -0.71 -5.53
N PHE A 114 1.50 0.51 -5.28
CA PHE A 114 2.25 1.75 -5.44
C PHE A 114 2.12 2.60 -4.18
N PRO A 115 3.16 2.76 -3.35
CA PRO A 115 4.56 2.40 -3.56
C PRO A 115 4.94 0.96 -3.20
N GLY A 116 4.02 0.15 -2.67
CA GLY A 116 4.37 -1.06 -1.91
C GLY A 116 5.26 -2.08 -2.62
N ILE A 117 5.12 -2.25 -3.94
CA ILE A 117 5.94 -3.15 -4.76
C ILE A 117 6.35 -2.50 -6.10
N SER A 118 6.42 -1.17 -6.15
CA SER A 118 6.68 -0.41 -7.37
C SER A 118 8.14 0.03 -7.48
N GLY A 119 8.59 0.36 -8.70
CA GLY A 119 9.90 0.98 -8.88
C GLY A 119 9.91 2.45 -8.47
N PRO A 120 11.08 3.09 -8.46
CA PRO A 120 11.29 4.41 -7.86
C PRO A 120 10.50 5.54 -8.54
N GLU A 121 10.08 5.39 -9.80
CA GLU A 121 9.44 6.46 -10.58
C GLU A 121 8.12 6.91 -9.96
N VAL A 122 7.20 5.97 -9.72
CA VAL A 122 5.90 6.27 -9.09
C VAL A 122 6.08 6.61 -7.61
N ILE A 123 7.04 5.98 -6.92
CA ILE A 123 7.35 6.27 -5.51
C ILE A 123 7.77 7.74 -5.37
N ASN A 124 8.80 8.15 -6.09
CA ASN A 124 9.35 9.51 -6.01
C ASN A 124 8.28 10.54 -6.41
N PHE A 125 7.55 10.27 -7.49
CA PHE A 125 6.48 11.15 -7.95
C PHE A 125 5.39 11.34 -6.89
N THR A 126 4.85 10.25 -6.33
CA THR A 126 3.77 10.32 -5.33
C THR A 126 4.21 10.98 -4.03
N HIS A 127 5.47 10.78 -3.60
CA HIS A 127 6.02 11.47 -2.43
C HIS A 127 6.23 12.96 -2.69
N TRP A 128 6.70 13.35 -3.87
CA TRP A 128 6.86 14.76 -4.21
C TRP A 128 5.52 15.49 -4.33
N LEU A 129 4.53 14.86 -4.97
CA LEU A 129 3.16 15.39 -5.00
C LEU A 129 2.58 15.53 -3.59
N GLY A 130 2.77 14.52 -2.73
CA GLY A 130 2.37 14.59 -1.34
C GLY A 130 3.04 15.74 -0.58
N ALA A 131 4.34 15.96 -0.81
CA ALA A 131 5.08 17.06 -0.19
C ALA A 131 4.56 18.44 -0.61
N LEU A 132 4.16 18.61 -1.88
CA LEU A 132 3.60 19.87 -2.40
C LEU A 132 2.23 20.20 -1.81
N ILE A 133 1.39 19.20 -1.56
CA ILE A 133 0.07 19.37 -0.91
C ILE A 133 0.24 19.55 0.61
N THR A 134 1.31 18.99 1.17
CA THR A 134 1.68 18.96 2.59
C THR A 134 0.86 17.98 3.43
N SER A 135 1.50 17.46 4.48
CA SER A 135 0.83 16.58 5.46
C SER A 135 -0.33 17.27 6.17
N TYR A 136 -0.30 18.60 6.33
CA TYR A 136 -1.37 19.38 6.96
C TYR A 136 -2.72 19.19 6.25
N GLU A 137 -2.71 19.16 4.92
CA GLU A 137 -3.90 18.96 4.09
C GLU A 137 -4.17 17.48 3.77
N ILE A 138 -3.13 16.62 3.79
CA ILE A 138 -3.26 15.21 3.38
C ILE A 138 -3.67 14.30 4.52
N ILE A 139 -3.02 14.35 5.68
CA ILE A 139 -3.06 13.24 6.64
C ILE A 139 -4.50 13.00 7.13
N GLY A 140 -5.02 11.78 6.92
CA GLY A 140 -6.40 11.45 7.27
C GLY A 140 -7.47 12.17 6.44
N ALA A 141 -7.08 12.83 5.34
CA ALA A 141 -8.02 13.28 4.31
C ALA A 141 -8.47 12.09 3.45
N GLY A 142 -9.66 12.22 2.84
CA GLY A 142 -10.25 11.18 2.00
C GLY A 142 -9.50 10.97 0.67
N TYR A 143 -10.20 11.15 -0.45
CA TYR A 143 -9.59 10.94 -1.77
C TYR A 143 -8.69 12.10 -2.18
N THR A 144 -7.38 11.83 -2.32
CA THR A 144 -6.35 12.85 -2.61
C THR A 144 -5.82 12.74 -4.04
N PRO A 145 -5.19 13.81 -4.59
CA PRO A 145 -4.46 13.75 -5.86
C PRO A 145 -3.41 12.62 -5.91
N VAL A 146 -2.71 12.38 -4.79
CA VAL A 146 -1.73 11.28 -4.70
C VAL A 146 -2.42 9.93 -4.86
N ARG A 147 -3.58 9.74 -4.23
CA ARG A 147 -4.35 8.50 -4.36
C ARG A 147 -4.87 8.29 -5.78
N ALA A 148 -5.29 9.36 -6.46
CA ALA A 148 -5.72 9.29 -7.85
C ALA A 148 -4.60 8.78 -8.79
N VAL A 149 -3.36 9.22 -8.57
CA VAL A 149 -2.19 8.74 -9.33
C VAL A 149 -1.89 7.27 -9.01
N ILE A 150 -1.95 6.88 -7.73
CA ILE A 150 -1.78 5.47 -7.31
C ILE A 150 -2.83 4.57 -7.95
N ASP A 151 -4.10 4.96 -7.92
CA ASP A 151 -5.19 4.17 -8.52
C ASP A 151 -5.03 4.07 -10.03
N ARG A 152 -4.57 5.15 -10.68
CA ARG A 152 -4.30 5.15 -12.13
C ARG A 152 -3.14 4.23 -12.52
N ALA A 153 -2.07 4.21 -11.73
CA ALA A 153 -0.95 3.27 -11.91
C ALA A 153 -1.40 1.82 -11.66
N ALA A 154 -2.18 1.57 -10.60
CA ALA A 154 -2.71 0.25 -10.28
C ALA A 154 -3.71 -0.30 -11.31
N ALA A 155 -4.43 0.57 -12.02
CA ALA A 155 -5.29 0.20 -13.13
C ALA A 155 -4.52 -0.38 -14.34
N MET A 156 -3.19 -0.16 -14.42
CA MET A 156 -2.34 -0.74 -15.47
C MET A 156 -1.93 -2.19 -15.17
N ILE A 157 -2.21 -2.68 -13.96
CA ILE A 157 -2.07 -4.10 -13.63
C ILE A 157 -3.36 -4.80 -14.08
N ASP A 158 -3.27 -5.65 -15.09
CA ASP A 158 -4.40 -6.36 -15.70
C ASP A 158 -4.81 -7.64 -14.96
N VAL A 159 -4.12 -7.98 -13.87
CA VAL A 159 -4.46 -9.12 -13.00
C VAL A 159 -5.62 -8.75 -12.05
N PRO A 160 -6.62 -9.64 -11.86
CA PRO A 160 -7.68 -9.48 -10.86
C PRO A 160 -7.15 -9.19 -9.46
N LYS A 161 -7.82 -8.28 -8.74
CA LYS A 161 -7.40 -7.80 -7.42
C LYS A 161 -8.55 -7.93 -6.42
N LEU A 162 -8.27 -8.58 -5.31
CA LEU A 162 -9.10 -8.58 -4.10
C LEU A 162 -8.32 -7.85 -3.00
N CYS A 163 -9.01 -7.08 -2.17
CA CYS A 163 -8.39 -6.40 -1.05
C CYS A 163 -9.15 -6.71 0.24
N VAL A 164 -8.38 -7.08 1.26
CA VAL A 164 -8.79 -7.28 2.65
C VAL A 164 -8.23 -6.12 3.45
N SER A 165 -9.10 -5.18 3.81
CA SER A 165 -8.77 -3.90 4.45
C SER A 165 -9.24 -3.89 5.91
N PRO A 166 -8.45 -4.41 6.86
CA PRO A 166 -8.75 -4.29 8.28
C PRO A 166 -8.56 -2.85 8.79
N VAL A 167 -9.41 -2.42 9.70
CA VAL A 167 -9.21 -1.23 10.52
C VAL A 167 -8.91 -1.72 11.93
N VAL A 168 -7.72 -1.39 12.45
CA VAL A 168 -7.20 -1.93 13.72
C VAL A 168 -6.94 -0.79 14.69
N LYS A 169 -7.47 -0.91 15.92
CA LYS A 169 -7.22 0.04 17.01
C LYS A 169 -6.44 -0.67 18.12
N GLY A 170 -5.16 -0.35 18.27
CA GLY A 170 -4.28 -1.12 19.16
C GLY A 170 -4.12 -2.55 18.64
N HIS A 171 -4.63 -3.53 19.39
CA HIS A 171 -4.67 -4.94 18.98
C HIS A 171 -6.06 -5.42 18.53
N ASP A 172 -7.09 -4.56 18.64
CA ASP A 172 -8.47 -4.91 18.35
C ASP A 172 -8.85 -4.61 16.91
N LEU A 173 -9.63 -5.51 16.30
CA LEU A 173 -10.22 -5.31 14.99
C LEU A 173 -11.47 -4.42 15.13
N ALA A 174 -11.40 -3.19 14.64
CA ALA A 174 -12.53 -2.26 14.60
C ALA A 174 -13.47 -2.54 13.42
N GLY A 175 -12.93 -3.05 12.31
CA GLY A 175 -13.72 -3.43 11.13
C GLY A 175 -12.89 -4.17 10.10
N LEU A 176 -13.56 -4.92 9.22
CA LEU A 176 -12.94 -5.67 8.13
C LEU A 176 -13.78 -5.48 6.86
N TYR A 177 -13.15 -4.95 5.82
CA TYR A 177 -13.79 -4.69 4.53
C TYR A 177 -13.10 -5.51 3.45
N VAL A 178 -13.89 -6.22 2.64
CA VAL A 178 -13.39 -7.10 1.58
C VAL A 178 -14.10 -6.78 0.28
N GLY A 179 -13.35 -6.52 -0.78
CA GLY A 179 -13.87 -6.13 -2.09
C GLY A 179 -12.75 -5.78 -3.06
N THR A 180 -13.05 -4.98 -4.08
CA THR A 180 -11.99 -4.38 -4.88
C THR A 180 -11.12 -3.44 -4.01
N PRO A 181 -9.84 -3.18 -4.37
CA PRO A 181 -8.99 -2.26 -3.62
C PRO A 181 -9.59 -0.86 -3.39
N GLN A 182 -10.47 -0.40 -4.28
CA GLN A 182 -11.16 0.88 -4.19
C GLN A 182 -12.32 0.80 -3.19
N GLU A 183 -13.25 -0.14 -3.40
CA GLU A 183 -14.44 -0.29 -2.54
C GLU A 183 -14.07 -0.62 -1.09
N SER A 184 -13.13 -1.55 -0.88
CA SER A 184 -12.72 -1.94 0.46
C SER A 184 -12.02 -0.79 1.19
N TRP A 185 -11.21 -0.01 0.46
CA TRP A 185 -10.52 1.14 1.02
C TRP A 185 -11.48 2.29 1.35
N GLU A 186 -12.45 2.57 0.49
CA GLU A 186 -13.43 3.65 0.74
C GLU A 186 -14.17 3.40 2.06
N ALA A 187 -14.72 2.19 2.23
CA ALA A 187 -15.41 1.82 3.46
C ALA A 187 -14.47 1.78 4.68
N ALA A 188 -13.26 1.23 4.53
CA ALA A 188 -12.28 1.15 5.62
C ALA A 188 -11.76 2.54 6.03
N SER A 189 -11.53 3.45 5.09
CA SER A 189 -11.06 4.81 5.37
C SER A 189 -12.13 5.64 6.09
N ALA A 190 -13.40 5.47 5.74
CA ALA A 190 -14.52 6.09 6.44
C ALA A 190 -14.63 5.66 7.91
N LEU A 191 -14.44 4.37 8.20
CA LEU A 191 -14.36 3.89 9.58
C LEU A 191 -13.07 4.37 10.27
N SER A 192 -11.95 4.31 9.56
CA SER A 192 -10.65 4.73 10.08
C SER A 192 -10.64 6.20 10.49
N ALA A 193 -11.31 7.08 9.75
CA ALA A 193 -11.49 8.48 10.11
C ALA A 193 -12.20 8.63 11.48
N GLN A 194 -13.21 7.82 11.76
CA GLN A 194 -13.94 7.85 13.04
C GLN A 194 -13.13 7.26 14.19
N VAL A 195 -12.26 6.28 13.90
CA VAL A 195 -11.52 5.51 14.90
C VAL A 195 -10.17 6.14 15.26
N HIS A 196 -9.49 6.75 14.29
CA HIS A 196 -8.10 7.20 14.40
C HIS A 196 -7.91 8.72 14.40
N VAL A 197 -8.92 9.50 14.02
CA VAL A 197 -8.84 10.97 14.06
C VAL A 197 -9.49 11.47 15.34
N ILE A 198 -8.71 12.17 16.16
CA ILE A 198 -9.18 12.76 17.42
C ILE A 198 -9.34 14.26 17.21
N TYR A 199 -10.58 14.72 17.27
CA TYR A 199 -10.90 16.15 17.27
C TYR A 199 -10.79 16.71 18.69
N VAL A 200 -10.23 17.91 18.78
CA VAL A 200 -10.04 18.64 20.04
C VAL A 200 -10.66 20.02 19.92
N GLU A 201 -11.18 20.54 21.03
CA GLU A 201 -11.88 21.84 21.01
C GLU A 201 -10.96 23.04 20.75
N LYS A 202 -9.67 22.93 21.11
CA LYS A 202 -8.68 24.01 21.00
C LYS A 202 -7.31 23.46 20.57
N PRO A 203 -6.51 24.23 19.80
CA PRO A 203 -5.17 23.82 19.42
C PRO A 203 -4.24 23.61 20.62
N PHE A 204 -3.36 22.61 20.53
CA PHE A 204 -2.31 22.38 21.53
C PHE A 204 -1.19 23.42 21.39
N ARG A 205 -0.61 23.84 22.52
CA ARG A 205 0.61 24.68 22.54
C ARG A 205 1.89 23.86 22.36
N GLN A 206 1.87 22.60 22.80
CA GLN A 206 2.98 21.66 22.74
C GLN A 206 2.42 20.26 22.51
N VAL A 207 3.06 19.50 21.62
CA VAL A 207 2.71 18.11 21.30
C VAL A 207 3.98 17.27 21.42
N LEU A 208 3.95 16.21 22.22
CA LEU A 208 5.03 15.24 22.34
C LEU A 208 4.58 13.94 21.66
N SER A 209 5.22 13.59 20.54
CA SER A 209 5.02 12.28 19.91
C SER A 209 6.01 11.28 20.49
N VAL A 210 5.51 10.23 21.14
CA VAL A 210 6.33 9.18 21.76
C VAL A 210 6.33 7.97 20.84
N MET A 211 7.50 7.64 20.29
CA MET A 211 7.67 6.48 19.43
C MET A 211 7.68 5.20 20.30
N PRO A 212 6.96 4.13 19.90
CA PRO A 212 7.03 2.86 20.63
C PRO A 212 8.45 2.29 20.62
N THR A 213 8.82 1.65 21.72
CA THR A 213 10.09 0.94 21.92
C THR A 213 10.09 -0.44 21.28
#